data_AF-A0A7J2U181-F1
#
_entry.id   AF-A0A7J2U181-F1
#
_cell.length_a   1.000
_cell.length_b   1.000
_cell.length_c   1.000
_cell.angle_alpha   90.00
_cell.angle_beta   90.00
_cell.angle_gamma   90.00
#
_symmetry.space_group_name_H-M   'P 1'
#
loop_
_entity.id
_entity.type
_entity.pdbx_description
1 polymer ?
#
loop_
_entity_poly.entity_id
_entity_poly.type
_entity_poly.pdbx_seq_one_letter_code
_entity_poly.pdbx_strand_id
1 'polypeptide(L)'
;MLNESIRGVEEEKSREMCTRKVELNLYKNIDLLLDELCFILSKKRVFTHFIMNLQEEYDEKVAEEVISIVSGAYEFLVALALAKLYNISVYAWSSNCSKGNASIIESHKFLLWNGLLDFKDNFLIPYMSRASLPDIELCEESSCTLIEVTLGLSSKTLYYELNEVLNHSSALGRNVKDRILVLSVCGREFESFARFVNSAYLGKVEVKSIYSIIATLYKVKEPDRANQCDYMIHYCRSRASNIEKLMQEYLKKKENKDFIYIAKVLKDYGYIVLPAIIYKVYMLSLSI
;
A
#
# COMPACT_ATOMS: atom_id res chain seq x y z
N MET A 1 -5.48 50.13 -3.32
CA MET A 1 -4.77 48.93 -3.82
C MET A 1 -4.56 47.95 -2.67
N LEU A 2 -5.66 47.40 -2.15
CA LEU A 2 -5.70 46.37 -1.10
C LEU A 2 -6.90 45.50 -1.47
N ASN A 3 -6.74 44.57 -2.42
CA ASN A 3 -7.78 43.58 -2.74
C ASN A 3 -7.30 42.34 -3.52
N GLU A 4 -5.99 42.18 -3.76
CA GLU A 4 -5.48 40.99 -4.47
C GLU A 4 -4.80 39.96 -3.55
N SER A 5 -4.45 40.33 -2.31
CA SER A 5 -3.73 39.44 -1.38
C SER A 5 -4.64 38.47 -0.59
N ILE A 6 -5.97 38.59 -0.68
CA ILE A 6 -6.90 37.75 0.09
C ILE A 6 -7.46 36.60 -0.76
N ARG A 7 -7.45 36.73 -2.10
CA ARG A 7 -7.93 35.66 -3.00
C ARG A 7 -7.03 34.43 -3.05
N GLY A 8 -5.72 34.60 -2.83
CA GLY A 8 -4.78 33.46 -2.83
C GLY A 8 -4.80 32.61 -1.55
N VAL A 9 -5.39 33.10 -0.46
CA VAL A 9 -5.46 32.40 0.83
C VAL A 9 -6.82 31.71 1.06
N GLU A 10 -7.83 32.08 0.26
CA GLU A 10 -9.15 31.43 0.28
C GLU A 10 -9.26 30.23 -0.69
N GLU A 11 -8.46 30.17 -1.76
CA GLU A 11 -8.44 29.00 -2.68
C GLU A 11 -7.78 27.75 -2.08
N GLU A 12 -6.96 27.90 -1.03
CA GLU A 12 -6.36 26.77 -0.29
C GLU A 12 -7.27 26.22 0.82
N LYS A 13 -8.36 26.93 1.15
CA LYS A 13 -9.34 26.54 2.19
C LYS A 13 -10.64 25.94 1.66
N SER A 14 -10.80 25.80 0.33
CA SER A 14 -12.05 25.32 -0.28
C SER A 14 -11.95 24.01 -1.05
N ARG A 15 -10.86 23.23 -0.91
CA ARG A 15 -10.95 21.78 -1.11
C ARG A 15 -11.32 21.14 0.22
N GLU A 16 -12.57 21.31 0.62
CA GLU A 16 -13.25 20.26 1.39
C GLU A 16 -13.22 19.01 0.49
N MET A 17 -12.09 18.27 0.54
CA MET A 17 -12.06 16.88 0.20
C MET A 17 -13.07 16.23 1.13
N CYS A 18 -14.28 16.08 0.62
CA CYS A 18 -15.28 15.23 1.22
C CYS A 18 -14.60 13.85 1.35
N THR A 19 -14.16 13.53 2.55
CA THR A 19 -13.37 12.34 2.86
C THR A 19 -14.36 11.35 3.41
N ARG A 20 -15.08 10.66 2.51
CA ARG A 20 -16.00 9.58 2.89
C ARG A 20 -15.27 8.26 2.83
N LYS A 21 -15.64 7.38 3.76
CA LYS A 21 -15.18 6.00 3.78
C LYS A 21 -15.99 5.20 2.78
N VAL A 22 -15.32 4.33 2.03
CA VAL A 22 -15.96 3.44 1.06
C VAL A 22 -15.65 2.01 1.44
N GLU A 23 -16.68 1.17 1.55
CA GLU A 23 -16.49 -0.27 1.72
C GLU A 23 -15.99 -0.91 0.42
N LEU A 24 -14.92 -1.69 0.51
CA LEU A 24 -14.23 -2.25 -0.64
C LEU A 24 -14.44 -3.76 -0.71
N ASN A 25 -15.14 -4.21 -1.75
CA ASN A 25 -15.24 -5.63 -2.11
C ASN A 25 -14.41 -5.92 -3.37
N LEU A 26 -13.09 -5.77 -3.22
CA LEU A 26 -12.12 -5.98 -4.30
C LEU A 26 -11.53 -7.40 -4.23
N TYR A 27 -11.00 -7.86 -5.38
CA TYR A 27 -10.41 -9.19 -5.58
C TYR A 27 -11.31 -10.34 -5.08
N LYS A 28 -12.27 -10.76 -5.93
CA LYS A 28 -13.01 -12.01 -5.70
C LYS A 28 -12.07 -13.23 -5.75
N ASN A 29 -11.03 -13.15 -6.58
CA ASN A 29 -9.96 -14.14 -6.65
C ASN A 29 -8.75 -13.66 -5.86
N ILE A 30 -8.41 -14.40 -4.78
CA ILE A 30 -7.24 -14.14 -3.94
C ILE A 30 -5.92 -14.27 -4.71
N ASP A 31 -5.87 -15.09 -5.76
CA ASP A 31 -4.65 -15.27 -6.56
C ASP A 31 -4.19 -13.97 -7.22
N LEU A 32 -5.12 -13.15 -7.71
CA LEU A 32 -4.79 -11.86 -8.33
C LEU A 32 -4.21 -10.87 -7.32
N LEU A 33 -4.75 -10.85 -6.10
CA LEU A 33 -4.20 -10.05 -5.00
C LEU A 33 -2.78 -10.50 -4.64
N LEU A 34 -2.55 -11.81 -4.55
CA LEU A 34 -1.24 -12.38 -4.25
C LEU A 34 -0.24 -12.13 -5.40
N ASP A 35 -0.69 -12.21 -6.65
CA ASP A 35 0.14 -11.93 -7.82
C ASP A 35 0.67 -10.48 -7.79
N GLU A 36 -0.20 -9.49 -7.54
CA GLU A 36 0.19 -8.07 -7.48
C GLU A 36 1.08 -7.76 -6.27
N LEU A 37 0.73 -8.27 -5.08
CA LEU A 37 1.55 -8.11 -3.88
C LEU A 37 2.94 -8.73 -4.08
N CYS A 38 2.99 -9.96 -4.61
CA CYS A 38 4.26 -10.64 -4.88
C CYS A 38 5.06 -9.98 -6.02
N PHE A 39 4.40 -9.35 -7.00
CA PHE A 39 5.06 -8.56 -8.02
C PHE A 39 5.79 -7.37 -7.40
N ILE A 40 5.11 -6.58 -6.56
CA ILE A 40 5.73 -5.45 -5.86
C ILE A 40 6.91 -5.94 -5.01
N LEU A 41 6.73 -6.99 -4.22
CA LEU A 41 7.80 -7.53 -3.36
C LEU A 41 9.00 -8.08 -4.15
N SER A 42 8.75 -8.74 -5.29
CA SER A 42 9.82 -9.26 -6.16
C SER A 42 10.59 -8.15 -6.86
N LYS A 43 9.96 -6.97 -7.02
CA LYS A 43 10.54 -5.77 -7.64
C LYS A 43 10.86 -4.68 -6.63
N LYS A 44 10.78 -4.93 -5.33
CA LYS A 44 10.94 -3.90 -4.29
C LYS A 44 12.22 -3.09 -4.44
N ARG A 45 13.35 -3.72 -4.78
CA ARG A 45 14.63 -3.03 -5.02
C ARG A 45 14.58 -2.09 -6.23
N VAL A 46 13.85 -2.49 -7.28
CA VAL A 46 13.62 -1.67 -8.47
C VAL A 46 12.74 -0.48 -8.10
N PHE A 47 11.64 -0.71 -7.37
CA PHE A 47 10.77 0.37 -6.89
C PHE A 47 11.50 1.35 -5.97
N THR A 48 12.27 0.87 -4.99
CA THR A 48 13.02 1.74 -4.07
C THR A 48 14.11 2.53 -4.80
N HIS A 49 14.81 1.91 -5.75
CA HIS A 49 15.82 2.63 -6.54
C HIS A 49 15.19 3.66 -7.46
N PHE A 50 14.09 3.30 -8.13
CA PHE A 50 13.33 4.22 -8.97
C PHE A 50 12.82 5.42 -8.16
N ILE A 51 12.24 5.19 -6.98
CA ILE A 51 11.82 6.26 -6.05
C ILE A 51 12.97 7.19 -5.68
N MET A 52 14.14 6.65 -5.35
CA MET A 52 15.30 7.47 -4.99
C MET A 52 15.76 8.33 -6.16
N ASN A 53 15.87 7.77 -7.36
CA ASN A 53 16.30 8.52 -8.54
C ASN A 53 15.25 9.56 -8.97
N LEU A 54 13.95 9.29 -8.76
CA LEU A 54 12.89 10.25 -9.08
C LEU A 54 13.08 11.58 -8.36
N GLN A 55 13.50 11.53 -7.09
CA GLN A 55 13.75 12.73 -6.28
C GLN A 55 14.94 13.55 -6.77
N GLU A 56 15.86 12.93 -7.51
CA GLU A 56 17.07 13.58 -8.04
C GLU A 56 16.86 14.09 -9.49
N GLU A 57 16.06 13.38 -10.29
CA GLU A 57 15.95 13.60 -11.74
C GLU A 57 14.71 14.39 -12.18
N TYR A 58 13.66 14.48 -11.36
CA TYR A 58 12.36 15.03 -11.76
C TYR A 58 11.89 16.19 -10.88
N ASP A 59 10.86 16.90 -11.34
CA ASP A 59 10.16 17.90 -10.52
C ASP A 59 9.69 17.29 -9.19
N GLU A 60 9.94 18.02 -8.10
CA GLU A 60 9.67 17.56 -6.73
C GLU A 60 8.23 17.08 -6.56
N LYS A 61 7.25 17.79 -7.14
CA LYS A 61 5.83 17.42 -7.01
C LYS A 61 5.52 16.12 -7.76
N VAL A 62 6.16 15.90 -8.91
CA VAL A 62 5.99 14.64 -9.66
C VAL A 62 6.61 13.48 -8.89
N ALA A 63 7.82 13.67 -8.35
CA ALA A 63 8.48 12.67 -7.53
C ALA A 63 7.64 12.30 -6.29
N GLU A 64 7.14 13.30 -5.56
CA GLU A 64 6.24 13.09 -4.41
C GLU A 64 4.96 12.36 -4.79
N GLU A 65 4.33 12.72 -5.92
CA GLU A 65 3.10 12.07 -6.37
C GLU A 65 3.35 10.60 -6.74
N VAL A 66 4.45 10.29 -7.43
CA VAL A 66 4.81 8.90 -7.75
C VAL A 66 5.13 8.09 -6.50
N ILE A 67 5.88 8.66 -5.55
CA ILE A 67 6.17 8.02 -4.26
C ILE A 67 4.86 7.70 -3.53
N SER A 68 3.96 8.69 -3.45
CA SER A 68 2.65 8.54 -2.85
C SER A 68 1.86 7.39 -3.49
N ILE A 69 1.90 7.25 -4.81
CA ILE A 69 1.17 6.19 -5.52
C ILE A 69 1.77 4.81 -5.25
N VAL A 70 3.10 4.69 -5.32
CA VAL A 70 3.76 3.39 -5.17
C VAL A 70 3.70 2.89 -3.73
N SER A 71 3.95 3.76 -2.75
CA SER A 71 3.83 3.42 -1.32
C SER A 71 2.38 3.12 -0.95
N GLY A 72 1.44 4.00 -1.34
CA GLY A 72 0.01 3.79 -1.09
C GLY A 72 -0.53 2.52 -1.73
N ALA A 73 -0.06 2.16 -2.93
CA ALA A 73 -0.41 0.89 -3.56
C ALA A 73 0.06 -0.33 -2.75
N TYR A 74 1.26 -0.28 -2.18
CA TYR A 74 1.76 -1.36 -1.35
C TYR A 74 0.98 -1.47 -0.04
N GLU A 75 0.82 -0.36 0.69
CA GLU A 75 -0.01 -0.27 1.90
C GLU A 75 -1.40 -0.86 1.63
N PHE A 76 -2.03 -0.44 0.53
CA PHE A 76 -3.37 -0.88 0.17
C PHE A 76 -3.45 -2.38 -0.14
N LEU A 77 -2.46 -2.95 -0.85
CA LEU A 77 -2.40 -4.40 -1.08
C LEU A 77 -2.22 -5.18 0.24
N VAL A 78 -1.43 -4.65 1.18
CA VAL A 78 -1.28 -5.25 2.51
C VAL A 78 -2.58 -5.16 3.32
N ALA A 79 -3.29 -4.02 3.27
CA ALA A 79 -4.61 -3.85 3.87
C ALA A 79 -5.61 -4.88 3.35
N LEU A 80 -5.69 -5.06 2.03
CA LEU A 80 -6.56 -6.05 1.40
C LEU A 80 -6.16 -7.49 1.80
N ALA A 81 -4.87 -7.80 1.86
CA ALA A 81 -4.37 -9.10 2.29
C ALA A 81 -4.76 -9.42 3.74
N LEU A 82 -4.57 -8.48 4.67
CA LEU A 82 -4.98 -8.63 6.07
C LEU A 82 -6.49 -8.80 6.19
N ALA A 83 -7.28 -8.04 5.44
CA ALA A 83 -8.73 -8.16 5.49
C ALA A 83 -9.23 -9.52 4.99
N LYS A 84 -8.60 -10.10 3.96
CA LYS A 84 -8.88 -11.48 3.53
C LYS A 84 -8.50 -12.51 4.59
N LEU A 85 -7.38 -12.31 5.31
CA LEU A 85 -7.00 -13.18 6.42
C LEU A 85 -8.04 -13.20 7.53
N TYR A 86 -8.55 -12.04 7.91
CA TYR A 86 -9.51 -11.89 9.01
C TYR A 86 -10.97 -12.04 8.55
N ASN A 87 -11.22 -12.14 7.25
CA ASN A 87 -12.56 -12.14 6.65
C ASN A 87 -13.41 -10.94 7.10
N ILE A 88 -12.86 -9.74 6.97
CA ILE A 88 -13.48 -8.46 7.36
C ILE A 88 -13.54 -7.48 6.19
N SER A 89 -14.42 -6.48 6.32
CA SER A 89 -14.53 -5.40 5.35
C SER A 89 -13.35 -4.42 5.44
N VAL A 90 -12.94 -3.87 4.29
CA VAL A 90 -11.94 -2.80 4.18
C VAL A 90 -12.63 -1.49 3.86
N TYR A 91 -12.22 -0.44 4.55
CA TYR A 91 -12.60 0.93 4.28
C TYR A 91 -11.38 1.75 3.87
N ALA A 92 -11.58 2.70 2.96
CA ALA A 92 -10.57 3.66 2.54
C ALA A 92 -11.18 5.05 2.41
N TRP A 93 -10.36 6.08 2.52
CA TRP A 93 -10.77 7.45 2.19
C TRP A 93 -10.90 7.60 0.67
N SER A 94 -11.89 8.36 0.19
CA SER A 94 -12.01 8.68 -1.24
C SER A 94 -12.29 10.16 -1.48
N SER A 95 -11.74 10.69 -2.58
CA SER A 95 -12.01 12.02 -3.15
C SER A 95 -13.40 12.09 -3.81
N ASN A 96 -13.93 10.96 -4.29
CA ASN A 96 -15.17 10.89 -5.06
C ASN A 96 -16.37 10.58 -4.16
N CYS A 97 -16.95 11.63 -3.56
CA CYS A 97 -18.07 11.51 -2.61
C CYS A 97 -19.44 11.16 -3.20
N SER A 98 -19.55 10.97 -4.51
CA SER A 98 -20.82 10.87 -5.22
C SER A 98 -21.47 9.47 -5.23
N LYS A 99 -20.83 8.43 -4.68
CA LYS A 99 -21.33 7.04 -4.79
C LYS A 99 -21.46 6.21 -3.51
N GLY A 100 -21.38 6.80 -2.33
CA GLY A 100 -21.75 6.06 -1.11
C GLY A 100 -21.50 6.84 0.18
N ASN A 101 -22.49 6.82 1.07
CA ASN A 101 -22.31 7.07 2.49
C ASN A 101 -22.07 5.71 3.16
N ALA A 102 -20.87 5.13 3.04
CA ALA A 102 -20.57 3.98 3.89
C ALA A 102 -20.26 4.55 5.28
N SER A 103 -21.27 4.57 6.15
CA SER A 103 -21.03 4.68 7.58
C SER A 103 -20.28 3.41 8.00
N ILE A 104 -19.12 3.55 8.64
CA ILE A 104 -18.51 2.41 9.33
C ILE A 104 -19.59 1.85 10.25
N ILE A 105 -19.89 0.56 10.11
CA ILE A 105 -20.73 -0.14 11.07
C ILE A 105 -19.86 -0.36 12.31
N GLU A 106 -19.93 0.57 13.26
CA GLU A 106 -19.02 0.65 14.40
C GLU A 106 -19.03 -0.58 15.31
N SER A 107 -20.06 -1.43 15.19
CA SER A 107 -20.27 -2.64 15.98
C SER A 107 -19.52 -3.88 15.49
N HIS A 108 -18.79 -3.81 14.38
CA HIS A 108 -18.08 -4.96 13.82
C HIS A 108 -16.59 -4.69 13.67
N LYS A 109 -15.80 -5.76 13.60
CA LYS A 109 -14.38 -5.69 13.27
C LYS A 109 -14.21 -5.28 11.81
N PHE A 110 -13.41 -4.26 11.55
CA PHE A 110 -13.11 -3.77 10.21
C PHE A 110 -11.65 -3.31 10.08
N LEU A 111 -11.20 -3.15 8.85
CA LEU A 111 -9.90 -2.58 8.54
C LEU A 111 -10.09 -1.23 7.83
N LEU A 112 -9.44 -0.19 8.31
CA LEU A 112 -9.33 1.10 7.64
C LEU A 112 -7.91 1.24 7.08
N TRP A 113 -7.78 1.46 5.78
CA TRP A 113 -6.55 1.96 5.19
C TRP A 113 -6.65 3.49 5.09
N ASN A 114 -5.68 4.19 5.69
CA ASN A 114 -5.71 5.65 5.82
C ASN A 114 -5.17 6.41 4.62
N GLY A 115 -4.77 5.70 3.56
CA GLY A 115 -4.51 6.30 2.27
C GLY A 115 -5.76 6.81 1.57
N LEU A 116 -5.53 7.49 0.45
CA LEU A 116 -6.58 8.06 -0.38
C LEU A 116 -6.77 7.20 -1.64
N LEU A 117 -8.02 6.85 -1.91
CA LEU A 117 -8.42 6.12 -3.10
C LEU A 117 -9.15 7.04 -4.07
N ASP A 118 -8.48 7.35 -5.18
CA ASP A 118 -9.06 8.16 -6.25
C ASP A 118 -9.50 7.26 -7.42
N PHE A 119 -10.55 7.68 -8.13
CA PHE A 119 -11.01 6.97 -9.32
C PHE A 119 -10.89 7.88 -10.53
N LYS A 120 -9.90 7.59 -11.37
CA LYS A 120 -9.57 8.41 -12.54
C LYS A 120 -9.41 7.54 -13.77
N ASP A 121 -10.11 7.91 -14.86
CA ASP A 121 -10.03 7.23 -16.15
C ASP A 121 -10.28 5.71 -16.07
N ASN A 122 -11.17 5.32 -15.16
CA ASN A 122 -11.50 3.95 -14.78
C ASN A 122 -10.40 3.16 -14.06
N PHE A 123 -9.34 3.81 -13.58
CA PHE A 123 -8.34 3.21 -12.70
C PHE A 123 -8.56 3.67 -11.27
N LEU A 124 -8.31 2.76 -10.34
CA LEU A 124 -8.41 2.99 -8.91
C LEU A 124 -7.00 3.33 -8.40
N ILE A 125 -6.70 4.62 -8.24
CA ILE A 125 -5.36 5.11 -7.91
C ILE A 125 -5.23 5.22 -6.38
N PRO A 126 -4.40 4.38 -5.75
CA PRO A 126 -4.12 4.48 -4.33
C PRO A 126 -3.01 5.52 -4.11
N TYR A 127 -3.20 6.42 -3.13
CA TYR A 127 -2.19 7.34 -2.63
C TYR A 127 -1.93 7.03 -1.16
N MET A 128 -0.68 7.20 -0.72
CA MET A 128 -0.24 6.92 0.64
C MET A 128 -1.04 7.70 1.68
N SER A 129 -0.98 7.19 2.91
CA SER A 129 -1.58 7.83 4.07
C SER A 129 -1.00 9.23 4.30
N ARG A 130 -1.81 10.13 4.88
CA ARG A 130 -1.32 11.46 5.26
C ARG A 130 -0.32 11.32 6.41
N ALA A 131 0.64 12.23 6.46
CA ALA A 131 1.58 12.32 7.58
C ALA A 131 0.84 12.34 8.93
N SER A 132 1.45 11.72 9.95
CA SER A 132 0.89 11.59 11.31
C SER A 132 -0.31 10.63 11.46
N LEU A 133 -0.72 9.94 10.39
CA LEU A 133 -1.70 8.87 10.46
C LEU A 133 -1.04 7.51 10.18
N PRO A 134 -1.49 6.44 10.84
CA PRO A 134 -0.98 5.11 10.56
C PRO A 134 -1.48 4.62 9.22
N ASP A 135 -0.70 3.80 8.51
CA ASP A 135 -1.09 3.27 7.21
C ASP A 135 -2.42 2.52 7.27
N ILE A 136 -2.55 1.65 8.28
CA ILE A 136 -3.68 0.75 8.45
C ILE A 136 -4.12 0.72 9.92
N GLU A 137 -5.44 0.71 10.13
CA GLU A 137 -6.06 0.48 11.43
C GLU A 137 -6.96 -0.74 11.38
N LEU A 138 -6.65 -1.76 12.18
CA LEU A 138 -7.55 -2.88 12.43
C LEU A 138 -8.36 -2.58 13.69
N CYS A 139 -9.64 -2.26 13.52
CA CYS A 139 -10.47 -1.73 14.59
C CYS A 139 -11.59 -2.70 14.97
N GLU A 140 -11.87 -2.77 16.27
CA GLU A 140 -12.95 -3.55 16.87
C GLU A 140 -13.48 -2.76 18.07
N GLU A 141 -14.80 -2.49 18.07
CA GLU A 141 -15.48 -1.69 19.09
C GLU A 141 -14.80 -0.32 19.31
N SER A 142 -14.25 -0.07 20.50
CA SER A 142 -13.62 1.20 20.91
C SER A 142 -12.09 1.21 20.77
N SER A 143 -11.50 0.16 20.17
CA SER A 143 -10.05 0.00 20.08
C SER A 143 -9.58 -0.29 18.66
N CYS A 144 -8.32 0.04 18.37
CA CYS A 144 -7.64 -0.31 17.12
C CYS A 144 -6.22 -0.81 17.37
N THR A 145 -5.80 -1.75 16.54
CA THR A 145 -4.39 -2.07 16.31
C THR A 145 -3.90 -1.19 15.17
N LEU A 146 -2.86 -0.41 15.40
CA LEU A 146 -2.23 0.41 14.36
C LEU A 146 -1.16 -0.40 13.65
N ILE A 147 -1.12 -0.33 12.33
CA ILE A 147 -0.22 -1.12 11.50
C ILE A 147 0.47 -0.18 10.52
N GLU A 148 1.79 -0.06 10.62
CA GLU A 148 2.62 0.57 9.59
C GLU A 148 3.25 -0.48 8.69
N VAL A 149 3.44 -0.12 7.42
CA VAL A 149 3.88 -1.02 6.37
C VAL A 149 4.95 -0.35 5.53
N THR A 150 6.13 -0.95 5.41
CA THR A 150 7.22 -0.32 4.65
C THR A 150 7.82 -1.21 3.55
N LEU A 151 7.96 -0.62 2.35
CA LEU A 151 8.84 -1.14 1.28
C LEU A 151 10.31 -0.82 1.54
N GLY A 152 10.60 0.06 2.50
CA GLY A 152 11.94 0.49 2.85
C GLY A 152 12.84 -0.67 3.28
N LEU A 153 14.06 -0.69 2.73
CA LEU A 153 15.08 -1.69 3.06
C LEU A 153 16.26 -1.10 3.83
N SER A 154 16.41 0.22 3.82
CA SER A 154 17.52 0.88 4.51
C SER A 154 17.26 0.95 6.00
N SER A 155 18.32 0.82 6.83
CA SER A 155 18.19 0.99 8.27
C SER A 155 17.56 2.33 8.65
N LYS A 156 17.94 3.41 7.94
CA LYS A 156 17.38 4.75 8.16
C LYS A 156 15.86 4.76 7.96
N THR A 157 15.37 4.14 6.90
CA THR A 157 13.93 3.98 6.66
C THR A 157 13.29 3.15 7.76
N LEU A 158 13.85 1.99 8.11
CA LEU A 158 13.28 1.14 9.17
C LEU A 158 13.16 1.86 10.53
N TYR A 159 14.13 2.71 10.88
CA TYR A 159 14.05 3.52 12.11
C TYR A 159 13.02 4.65 12.01
N TYR A 160 12.89 5.27 10.83
CA TYR A 160 11.84 6.26 10.58
C TYR A 160 10.45 5.63 10.77
N GLU A 161 10.19 4.48 10.13
CA GLU A 161 8.91 3.78 10.24
C GLU A 161 8.63 3.33 11.67
N LEU A 162 9.64 2.84 12.40
CA LEU A 162 9.49 2.51 13.81
C LEU A 162 9.10 3.72 14.65
N ASN A 163 9.63 4.90 14.34
CA ASN A 163 9.24 6.14 15.01
C ASN A 163 7.78 6.50 14.69
N GLU A 164 7.34 6.38 13.44
CA GLU A 164 5.95 6.61 13.04
C GLU A 164 5.01 5.65 13.79
N VAL A 165 5.32 4.33 13.78
CA VAL A 165 4.58 3.30 14.51
C VAL A 165 4.38 3.67 15.98
N LEU A 166 5.37 4.27 16.63
CA LEU A 166 5.32 4.61 18.05
C LEU A 166 4.49 5.88 18.34
N ASN A 167 4.50 6.83 17.42
CA ASN A 167 3.94 8.17 17.66
C ASN A 167 2.55 8.36 17.05
N HIS A 168 2.17 7.55 16.06
CA HIS A 168 0.87 7.65 15.42
C HIS A 168 -0.29 7.37 16.38
N SER A 169 -1.41 8.04 16.09
CA SER A 169 -2.68 7.90 16.79
C SER A 169 -3.75 7.43 15.82
N SER A 170 -4.81 6.81 16.33
CA SER A 170 -5.94 6.40 15.49
C SER A 170 -6.57 7.62 14.79
N ALA A 171 -6.75 7.55 13.47
CA ALA A 171 -7.51 8.53 12.70
C ALA A 171 -8.98 8.62 13.13
N LEU A 172 -9.47 7.57 13.81
CA LEU A 172 -10.82 7.49 14.37
C LEU A 172 -10.91 8.00 15.80
N GLY A 173 -9.79 8.41 16.42
CA GLY A 173 -9.73 8.79 17.83
C GLY A 173 -10.00 7.63 18.79
N ARG A 174 -9.83 6.37 18.33
CA ARG A 174 -10.03 5.17 19.13
C ARG A 174 -8.80 4.83 19.98
N ASN A 175 -9.01 4.03 21.03
CA ASN A 175 -7.91 3.58 21.89
C ASN A 175 -6.95 2.67 21.12
N VAL A 176 -5.66 2.97 21.19
CA VAL A 176 -4.62 2.13 20.57
C VAL A 176 -4.31 0.96 21.48
N LYS A 177 -4.66 -0.25 21.04
CA LYS A 177 -4.44 -1.49 21.79
C LYS A 177 -3.05 -2.08 21.53
N ASP A 178 -2.72 -2.22 20.26
CA ASP A 178 -1.48 -2.85 19.79
C ASP A 178 -0.90 -2.02 18.63
N ARG A 179 0.40 -2.16 18.39
CA ARG A 179 1.12 -1.52 17.28
C ARG A 179 1.94 -2.56 16.54
N ILE A 180 1.81 -2.61 15.22
CA ILE A 180 2.48 -3.59 14.37
C ILE A 180 3.29 -2.85 13.31
N LEU A 181 4.54 -3.25 13.13
CA LEU A 181 5.38 -2.84 12.01
C LEU A 181 5.54 -4.02 11.05
N VAL A 182 5.02 -3.87 9.82
CA VAL A 182 5.11 -4.88 8.77
C VAL A 182 6.27 -4.55 7.84
N LEU A 183 7.25 -5.44 7.81
CA LEU A 183 8.45 -5.29 6.99
C LEU A 183 8.34 -6.09 5.69
N SER A 184 8.86 -5.52 4.61
CA SER A 184 9.02 -6.19 3.32
C SER A 184 10.21 -7.17 3.27
N VAL A 185 10.83 -7.51 4.41
CA VAL A 185 11.97 -8.44 4.54
C VAL A 185 11.62 -9.69 5.35
N CYS A 186 12.39 -10.77 5.18
CA CYS A 186 12.34 -11.98 6.00
C CYS A 186 13.76 -12.54 6.24
N GLY A 187 13.88 -13.62 7.01
CA GLY A 187 15.16 -14.27 7.31
C GLY A 187 16.00 -13.45 8.30
N ARG A 188 17.33 -13.52 8.17
CA ARG A 188 18.27 -12.94 9.16
C ARG A 188 18.11 -11.42 9.35
N GLU A 189 17.87 -10.68 8.27
CA GLU A 189 17.66 -9.23 8.33
C GLU A 189 16.43 -8.89 9.19
N PHE A 190 15.31 -9.58 8.93
CA PHE A 190 14.09 -9.47 9.75
C PHE A 190 14.34 -9.89 11.20
N GLU A 191 14.96 -11.04 11.44
CA GLU A 191 15.22 -11.54 12.80
C GLU A 191 16.12 -10.62 13.61
N SER A 192 17.10 -10.00 12.98
CA SER A 192 17.97 -9.01 13.61
C SER A 192 17.17 -7.79 14.07
N PHE A 193 16.37 -7.21 13.15
CA PHE A 193 15.58 -6.03 13.45
C PHE A 193 14.46 -6.31 14.46
N ALA A 194 13.74 -7.42 14.32
CA ALA A 194 12.68 -7.81 15.24
C ALA A 194 13.23 -8.04 16.66
N ARG A 195 14.41 -8.66 16.80
CA ARG A 195 15.07 -8.79 18.11
C ARG A 195 15.44 -7.43 18.70
N PHE A 196 15.99 -6.53 17.88
CA PHE A 196 16.28 -5.17 18.31
C PHE A 196 15.02 -4.47 18.84
N VAL A 197 13.93 -4.44 18.06
CA VAL A 197 12.68 -3.77 18.46
C VAL A 197 12.12 -4.39 19.73
N ASN A 198 12.07 -5.72 19.81
CA ASN A 198 11.57 -6.40 21.01
C ASN A 198 12.43 -6.09 22.26
N SER A 199 13.76 -5.96 22.10
CA SER A 199 14.65 -5.64 23.22
C SER A 199 14.54 -4.17 23.67
N ALA A 200 14.43 -3.23 22.72
CA ALA A 200 14.43 -1.80 23.00
C ALA A 200 13.03 -1.26 23.37
N TYR A 201 11.97 -1.90 22.88
CA TYR A 201 10.59 -1.43 23.00
C TYR A 201 9.67 -2.51 23.59
N LEU A 202 10.16 -3.32 24.52
CA LEU A 202 9.48 -4.46 25.19
C LEU A 202 7.95 -4.36 25.18
N GLY A 203 7.32 -5.13 24.27
CA GLY A 203 5.86 -5.25 24.15
C GLY A 203 5.10 -4.06 23.56
N LYS A 204 5.78 -2.97 23.18
CA LYS A 204 5.14 -1.78 22.58
C LYS A 204 4.86 -1.91 21.10
N VAL A 205 5.71 -2.64 20.37
CA VAL A 205 5.61 -2.82 18.92
C VAL A 205 5.88 -4.28 18.57
N GLU A 206 4.96 -4.90 17.85
CA GLU A 206 5.19 -6.19 17.23
C GLU A 206 5.74 -6.01 15.82
N VAL A 207 6.77 -6.77 15.45
CA VAL A 207 7.34 -6.72 14.09
C VAL A 207 6.92 -7.98 13.33
N LYS A 208 6.31 -7.79 12.17
CA LYS A 208 5.86 -8.88 11.28
C LYS A 208 6.56 -8.77 9.93
N SER A 209 6.71 -9.92 9.27
CA SER A 209 7.14 -9.97 7.87
C SER A 209 5.92 -10.09 6.97
N ILE A 210 5.87 -9.34 5.87
CA ILE A 210 4.83 -9.52 4.85
C ILE A 210 4.79 -10.95 4.31
N TYR A 211 5.94 -11.65 4.28
CA TYR A 211 6.01 -13.03 3.83
C TYR A 211 5.27 -13.99 4.77
N SER A 212 5.16 -13.67 6.08
CA SER A 212 4.33 -14.45 7.00
C SER A 212 2.83 -14.27 6.73
N ILE A 213 2.39 -13.06 6.37
CA ILE A 213 1.01 -12.78 5.98
C ILE A 213 0.65 -13.57 4.71
N ILE A 214 1.53 -13.56 3.70
CA ILE A 214 1.35 -14.30 2.46
C ILE A 214 1.33 -15.82 2.71
N ALA A 215 2.23 -16.33 3.55
CA ALA A 215 2.26 -17.75 3.89
C ALA A 215 0.94 -18.22 4.53
N THR A 216 0.37 -17.41 5.43
CA THR A 216 -0.93 -17.70 6.05
C THR A 216 -2.07 -17.66 5.03
N LEU A 217 -2.10 -16.66 4.14
CA LEU A 217 -3.13 -16.57 3.08
C LEU A 217 -3.10 -17.79 2.15
N TYR A 218 -1.90 -18.25 1.80
CA TYR A 218 -1.71 -19.38 0.90
C TYR A 218 -1.85 -20.75 1.59
N LYS A 219 -2.07 -20.78 2.93
CA LYS A 219 -2.20 -22.01 3.73
C LYS A 219 -1.05 -23.00 3.50
N VAL A 220 0.19 -22.49 3.43
CA VAL A 220 1.37 -23.34 3.30
C VAL A 220 1.42 -24.29 4.51
N LYS A 221 1.29 -25.60 4.27
CA LYS A 221 1.64 -26.61 5.30
C LYS A 221 3.14 -26.48 5.56
N GLU A 222 3.50 -26.05 6.75
CA GLU A 222 4.84 -25.58 7.11
C GLU A 222 5.97 -26.51 6.64
N PRO A 223 6.89 -26.05 5.78
CA PRO A 223 8.28 -26.41 5.91
C PRO A 223 8.90 -25.63 7.08
N ASP A 224 9.94 -26.20 7.70
CA ASP A 224 10.71 -25.61 8.81
C ASP A 224 10.99 -24.10 8.64
N ARG A 225 10.96 -23.29 9.72
CA ARG A 225 10.93 -21.80 9.65
C ARG A 225 12.05 -21.19 8.81
N ALA A 226 13.24 -21.78 8.82
CA ALA A 226 14.37 -21.32 8.00
C ALA A 226 14.10 -21.48 6.50
N ASN A 227 13.39 -22.54 6.10
CA ASN A 227 12.98 -22.78 4.72
C ASN A 227 11.73 -21.97 4.32
N GLN A 228 10.97 -21.47 5.29
CA GLN A 228 9.73 -20.73 5.01
C GLN A 228 10.00 -19.39 4.31
N CYS A 229 11.02 -18.64 4.72
CA CYS A 229 11.35 -17.35 4.07
C CYS A 229 11.80 -17.56 2.62
N ASP A 230 12.75 -18.47 2.38
CA ASP A 230 13.22 -18.77 1.02
C ASP A 230 12.09 -19.29 0.15
N TYR A 231 11.29 -20.22 0.67
CA TYR A 231 10.10 -20.73 -0.02
C TYR A 231 9.15 -19.59 -0.42
N MET A 232 8.87 -18.65 0.49
CA MET A 232 7.97 -17.54 0.20
C MET A 232 8.54 -16.52 -0.78
N ILE A 233 9.86 -16.30 -0.76
CA ILE A 233 10.54 -15.49 -1.78
C ILE A 233 10.42 -16.15 -3.15
N HIS A 234 10.68 -17.46 -3.24
CA HIS A 234 10.54 -18.22 -4.48
C HIS A 234 9.10 -18.24 -4.99
N TYR A 235 8.14 -18.44 -4.09
CA TYR A 235 6.71 -18.34 -4.40
C TYR A 235 6.36 -16.99 -5.01
N CYS A 236 6.78 -15.88 -4.37
CA CYS A 236 6.49 -14.57 -4.90
C CYS A 236 7.17 -14.28 -6.24
N ARG A 237 8.38 -14.78 -6.48
CA ARG A 237 9.03 -14.67 -7.80
C ARG A 237 8.26 -15.44 -8.87
N SER A 238 7.78 -16.64 -8.55
CA SER A 238 6.98 -17.44 -9.48
C SER A 238 5.67 -16.73 -9.84
N ARG A 239 4.98 -16.17 -8.84
CA ARG A 239 3.75 -15.38 -9.00
C ARG A 239 3.99 -14.13 -9.84
N ALA A 240 5.03 -13.35 -9.52
CA ALA A 240 5.42 -12.17 -10.29
C ALA A 240 5.69 -12.50 -11.77
N SER A 241 6.26 -13.68 -12.06
CA SER A 241 6.53 -14.12 -13.43
C SER A 241 5.26 -14.28 -14.28
N ASN A 242 4.09 -14.51 -13.67
CA ASN A 242 2.83 -14.59 -14.39
C ASN A 242 2.47 -13.24 -15.02
N ILE A 243 2.57 -12.17 -14.23
CA ILE A 243 2.36 -10.79 -14.69
C ILE A 243 3.43 -10.40 -15.72
N GLU A 244 4.70 -10.73 -15.47
CA GLU A 244 5.78 -10.41 -16.41
C GLU A 244 5.59 -11.09 -17.78
N LYS A 245 5.24 -12.38 -17.80
CA LYS A 245 4.94 -13.11 -19.04
C LYS A 245 3.77 -12.47 -19.77
N LEU A 246 2.72 -12.12 -19.04
CA LEU A 246 1.56 -11.42 -19.59
C LEU A 246 2.01 -10.12 -20.28
N MET A 247 2.72 -9.24 -19.56
CA MET A 247 3.26 -8.00 -20.12
C MET A 247 4.16 -8.24 -21.34
N GLN A 248 5.04 -9.24 -21.31
CA GLN A 248 5.95 -9.58 -22.40
C GLN A 248 5.21 -10.10 -23.64
N GLU A 249 4.20 -10.96 -23.48
CA GLU A 249 3.38 -11.45 -24.58
C GLU A 249 2.69 -10.30 -25.32
N TYR A 250 2.25 -9.28 -24.59
CA TYR A 250 1.64 -8.10 -25.20
C TYR A 250 2.66 -7.20 -25.88
N LEU A 251 3.83 -6.96 -25.25
CA LEU A 251 4.91 -6.18 -25.84
C LEU A 251 5.44 -6.81 -27.15
N LYS A 252 5.34 -8.14 -27.32
CA LYS A 252 5.73 -8.84 -28.56
C LYS A 252 4.69 -8.71 -29.69
N LYS A 253 3.42 -8.52 -29.37
CA LYS A 253 2.31 -8.49 -30.35
C LYS A 253 2.08 -7.12 -31.00
N LYS A 254 2.74 -6.07 -30.54
CA LYS A 254 2.48 -4.68 -30.95
C LYS A 254 3.79 -3.94 -31.22
N GLU A 255 3.84 -3.21 -32.34
CA GLU A 255 4.97 -2.33 -32.68
C GLU A 255 5.01 -1.06 -31.80
N ASN A 256 3.89 -0.67 -31.20
CA ASN A 256 3.80 0.53 -30.36
C ASN A 256 3.68 0.16 -28.87
N LYS A 257 4.71 0.52 -28.09
CA LYS A 257 4.87 0.21 -26.66
C LYS A 257 4.12 1.21 -25.77
N ASP A 258 2.79 1.26 -25.89
CA ASP A 258 1.96 2.14 -25.07
C ASP A 258 1.70 1.51 -23.68
N PHE A 259 2.23 2.13 -22.63
CA PHE A 259 2.02 1.68 -21.25
C PHE A 259 0.56 1.80 -20.79
N ILE A 260 -0.22 2.72 -21.36
CA ILE A 260 -1.67 2.81 -21.10
C ILE A 260 -2.36 1.53 -21.56
N TYR A 261 -1.94 0.99 -22.70
CA TYR A 261 -2.48 -0.26 -23.20
C TYR A 261 -2.15 -1.44 -22.28
N ILE A 262 -0.90 -1.52 -21.78
CA ILE A 262 -0.50 -2.55 -20.80
C ILE A 262 -1.37 -2.46 -19.54
N ALA A 263 -1.58 -1.25 -19.01
CA ALA A 263 -2.44 -1.03 -17.85
C ALA A 263 -3.89 -1.51 -18.10
N LYS A 264 -4.47 -1.18 -19.26
CA LYS A 264 -5.82 -1.65 -19.64
C LYS A 264 -5.90 -3.17 -19.70
N VAL A 265 -4.92 -3.80 -20.34
CA VAL A 265 -4.87 -5.25 -20.47
C VAL A 265 -4.76 -5.94 -19.10
N LEU A 266 -3.86 -5.49 -18.22
CA LEU A 266 -3.76 -6.06 -16.88
C LEU A 266 -5.08 -5.90 -16.12
N LYS A 267 -5.73 -4.75 -16.26
CA LYS A 267 -7.05 -4.51 -15.67
C LYS A 267 -8.12 -5.46 -16.21
N ASP A 268 -8.12 -5.74 -17.51
CA ASP A 268 -9.07 -6.68 -18.14
C ASP A 268 -8.87 -8.13 -17.66
N TYR A 269 -7.64 -8.48 -17.23
CA TYR A 269 -7.34 -9.74 -16.55
C TYR A 269 -7.81 -9.77 -15.08
N GLY A 270 -8.30 -8.65 -14.55
CA GLY A 270 -8.83 -8.53 -13.19
C GLY A 270 -7.84 -7.99 -12.17
N TYR A 271 -6.62 -7.61 -12.59
CA TYR A 271 -5.69 -6.88 -11.71
C TYR A 271 -6.23 -5.47 -11.45
N ILE A 272 -5.93 -4.89 -10.29
CA ILE A 272 -6.54 -3.61 -9.88
C ILE A 272 -5.48 -2.55 -9.57
N VAL A 273 -4.44 -2.89 -8.82
CA VAL A 273 -3.51 -1.92 -8.24
C VAL A 273 -2.33 -1.64 -9.18
N LEU A 274 -1.64 -2.67 -9.65
CA LEU A 274 -0.55 -2.60 -10.60
C LEU A 274 -0.93 -1.88 -11.90
N PRO A 275 -2.07 -2.17 -12.57
CA PRO A 275 -2.49 -1.39 -13.73
C PRO A 275 -2.70 0.10 -13.40
N ALA A 276 -3.20 0.42 -12.20
CA ALA A 276 -3.35 1.81 -11.76
C ALA A 276 -1.98 2.50 -11.59
N ILE A 277 -0.99 1.83 -10.99
CA ILE A 277 0.39 2.34 -10.89
C ILE A 277 0.95 2.61 -12.29
N ILE A 278 0.91 1.61 -13.18
CA ILE A 278 1.48 1.72 -14.53
C ILE A 278 0.83 2.89 -15.29
N TYR A 279 -0.50 2.96 -15.26
CA TYR A 279 -1.25 4.03 -15.92
C TYR A 279 -0.84 5.40 -15.38
N LYS A 280 -0.91 5.60 -14.07
CA LYS A 280 -0.76 6.94 -13.47
C LYS A 280 0.70 7.41 -13.52
N VAL A 281 1.68 6.55 -13.23
CA VAL A 281 3.10 6.90 -13.32
C VAL A 281 3.48 7.23 -14.77
N TYR A 282 2.97 6.48 -15.75
CA TYR A 282 3.20 6.81 -17.15
C TYR A 282 2.61 8.16 -17.54
N MET A 283 1.38 8.46 -17.13
CA MET A 283 0.75 9.77 -17.40
C MET A 283 1.54 10.94 -16.80
N LEU A 284 2.09 10.76 -15.60
CA LEU A 284 2.97 11.74 -14.97
C LEU A 284 4.27 11.92 -15.76
N SER A 285 4.87 10.82 -16.24
CA SER A 285 6.09 10.87 -17.05
C SER A 285 5.94 11.60 -18.40
N LEU A 286 4.71 11.67 -18.94
CA LEU A 286 4.39 12.44 -20.15
C LEU A 286 4.20 13.94 -19.88
N SER A 287 4.07 14.34 -18.61
CA SER A 287 3.86 15.73 -18.20
C SER A 287 5.16 16.45 -17.85
N ILE A 288 6.30 15.75 -17.98
CA ILE A 288 7.68 16.22 -17.81
C ILE A 288 8.26 16.47 -19.21
#